data_AF-A0A7C2KWX7-F1
#
_entry.id   AF-A0A7C2KWX7-F1
#
_cell.length_a   1.000
_cell.length_b   1.000
_cell.length_c   1.000
_cell.angle_alpha   90.00
_cell.angle_beta   90.00
_cell.angle_gamma   90.00
#
_symmetry.space_group_name_H-M   'P 1'
#
loop_
_entity.id
_entity.type
_entity.pdbx_description
1 polymer ?
#
loop_
_entity_poly.entity_id
_entity_poly.type
_entity_poly.pdbx_seq_one_letter_code
_entity_poly.pdbx_strand_id
1 'polypeptide(L)'
;MKRNVRVAAVSAGLLALGVSAAVALTAMQQARLRQRLLAGLESPDREVRRQAAWTAAELRQTAIAPRLIEQLAGREPDEGVREAYVYALGRMGDPAYFDALTTVIRDDPSGYVRCAAWLAAARADPQRTRARLAVAPPPTDPWDRIGQAQARVATGDVSGFEELLYRAEHGEAPRREVAARALYKWLRPLLDAAGRWPLDANAREGEIWPEALTAELRQRCAELPLAQIAADTLQHAPRSEQFRRNVWRLTRARERLAAVLFADAGANGNGVGHE
;
A
#
# COMPACT_ATOMS: atom_id res chain seq x y z
N MET A 1 39.81 -7.42 -45.20
CA MET A 1 38.45 -7.74 -44.68
C MET A 1 38.40 -8.80 -43.57
N LYS A 2 39.15 -9.91 -43.59
CA LYS A 2 39.01 -11.00 -42.59
C LYS A 2 39.41 -10.68 -41.13
N ARG A 3 40.23 -9.65 -40.89
CA ARG A 3 40.76 -9.30 -39.55
C ARG A 3 39.74 -8.51 -38.70
N ASN A 4 38.94 -7.64 -39.32
CA ASN A 4 37.93 -6.82 -38.63
C ASN A 4 36.71 -7.64 -38.17
N VAL A 5 36.38 -8.72 -38.90
CA VAL A 5 35.27 -9.63 -38.54
C VAL A 5 35.58 -10.45 -37.28
N ARG A 6 36.85 -10.85 -37.08
CA ARG A 6 37.27 -11.62 -35.89
C ARG A 6 37.29 -10.77 -34.62
N VAL A 7 37.71 -9.51 -34.71
CA VAL A 7 37.70 -8.59 -33.56
C VAL A 7 36.26 -8.30 -33.13
N ALA A 8 35.37 -8.01 -34.09
CA ALA A 8 33.95 -7.78 -33.82
C ALA A 8 33.26 -8.98 -33.14
N ALA A 9 33.55 -10.21 -33.58
CA ALA A 9 33.00 -11.43 -33.00
C ALA A 9 33.52 -11.71 -31.57
N VAL A 10 34.80 -11.41 -31.29
CA VAL A 10 35.38 -11.55 -29.95
C VAL A 10 34.80 -10.52 -28.98
N SER A 11 34.62 -9.26 -29.41
CA SER A 11 33.96 -8.23 -28.60
C SER A 11 32.47 -8.51 -28.35
N ALA A 12 31.75 -9.07 -29.33
CA ALA A 12 30.37 -9.50 -29.15
C ALA A 12 30.25 -10.68 -28.17
N GLY A 13 31.18 -11.64 -28.22
CA GLY A 13 31.25 -12.77 -27.29
C GLY A 13 31.58 -12.36 -25.85
N LEU A 14 32.51 -11.42 -25.66
CA LEU A 14 32.85 -10.85 -24.35
C LEU A 14 31.70 -10.03 -23.74
N LEU A 15 30.98 -9.26 -24.56
CA LEU A 15 29.78 -8.54 -24.13
C LEU A 15 28.64 -9.50 -23.77
N ALA A 16 28.41 -10.55 -24.57
CA ALA A 16 27.40 -11.56 -24.27
C ALA A 16 27.71 -12.31 -22.96
N LEU A 17 28.96 -12.71 -22.73
CA LEU A 17 29.40 -13.34 -21.47
C LEU A 17 29.28 -12.38 -20.27
N GLY A 18 29.61 -11.10 -20.44
CA GLY A 18 29.44 -10.08 -19.41
C GLY A 18 27.98 -9.84 -19.03
N VAL A 19 27.08 -9.80 -20.01
CA VAL A 19 25.63 -9.69 -19.77
C VAL A 19 25.08 -10.95 -19.09
N SER A 20 25.49 -12.15 -19.51
CA SER A 20 25.10 -13.41 -18.87
C SER A 20 25.58 -13.52 -17.42
N ALA A 21 26.80 -13.07 -17.11
CA ALA A 21 27.33 -13.05 -15.75
C ALA A 21 26.58 -12.07 -14.83
N ALA A 22 26.23 -10.88 -15.34
CA ALA A 22 25.43 -9.90 -14.59
C ALA A 22 23.99 -10.41 -14.33
N VAL A 23 23.37 -11.05 -15.32
CA VAL A 23 22.05 -11.69 -15.15
C VAL A 23 22.11 -12.83 -14.13
N ALA A 24 23.16 -13.67 -14.16
CA ALA A 24 23.34 -14.72 -13.18
C ALA A 24 23.54 -14.17 -11.75
N LEU A 25 24.36 -13.11 -11.59
CA LEU A 25 24.61 -12.49 -10.29
C LEU A 25 23.34 -11.87 -9.70
N THR A 26 22.55 -11.18 -10.53
CA THR A 26 21.26 -10.60 -10.11
C THR A 26 20.26 -11.69 -9.73
N ALA A 27 20.17 -12.78 -10.51
CA ALA A 27 19.32 -13.92 -10.16
C ALA A 27 19.73 -14.56 -8.81
N MET A 28 21.03 -14.71 -8.56
CA MET A 28 21.54 -15.21 -7.28
C MET A 28 21.21 -14.28 -6.10
N GLN A 29 21.33 -12.96 -6.29
CA GLN A 29 20.97 -11.98 -5.26
C GLN A 29 19.46 -12.03 -4.95
N GLN A 30 18.61 -12.13 -5.97
CA GLN A 30 17.17 -12.28 -5.79
C GLN A 30 16.82 -13.59 -5.07
N ALA A 31 17.47 -14.70 -5.42
CA ALA A 31 17.29 -15.98 -4.74
C ALA A 31 17.67 -15.92 -3.25
N ARG A 32 18.81 -15.30 -2.93
CA ARG A 32 19.25 -15.10 -1.53
C ARG A 32 18.30 -14.20 -0.76
N LEU A 33 17.87 -13.07 -1.35
CA LEU A 33 16.88 -12.18 -0.75
C LEU A 33 15.58 -12.94 -0.46
N ARG A 34 15.08 -13.70 -1.44
CA ARG A 34 13.88 -14.53 -1.28
C ARG A 34 14.02 -15.50 -0.12
N GLN A 35 15.14 -16.23 -0.02
CA GLN A 35 15.39 -17.15 1.09
C GLN A 35 15.39 -16.45 2.45
N ARG A 36 16.03 -15.27 2.55
CA ARG A 36 16.05 -14.48 3.80
C ARG A 36 14.64 -14.00 4.19
N LEU A 37 13.84 -13.58 3.22
CA LEU A 37 12.46 -13.17 3.47
C LEU A 37 11.60 -14.36 3.91
N LEU A 38 11.71 -15.52 3.26
CA LEU A 38 11.01 -16.74 3.67
C LEU A 38 11.37 -17.16 5.09
N ALA A 39 12.67 -17.17 5.43
CA ALA A 39 13.12 -17.46 6.79
C ALA A 39 12.59 -16.43 7.80
N GLY A 40 12.52 -15.15 7.42
CA GLY A 40 11.94 -14.09 8.25
C GLY A 40 10.45 -14.30 8.54
N LEU A 41 9.68 -14.77 7.56
CA LEU A 41 8.27 -15.13 7.74
C LEU A 41 8.06 -16.34 8.67
N GLU A 42 9.08 -17.16 8.86
CA GLU A 42 9.06 -18.33 9.76
C GLU A 42 9.63 -18.03 11.15
N SER A 43 10.04 -16.78 11.39
CA SER A 43 10.60 -16.37 12.68
C SER A 43 9.58 -16.55 13.81
N PRO A 44 10.01 -16.99 15.01
CA PRO A 44 9.16 -16.98 16.20
C PRO A 44 8.77 -15.54 16.61
N ASP A 45 9.61 -14.55 16.29
CA ASP A 45 9.34 -13.15 16.57
C ASP A 45 8.35 -12.56 15.55
N ARG A 46 7.21 -12.10 16.05
CA ARG A 46 6.16 -11.44 15.26
C ARG A 46 6.68 -10.19 14.52
N GLU A 47 7.61 -9.45 15.11
CA GLU A 47 8.12 -8.24 14.50
C GLU A 47 8.98 -8.56 13.27
N VAL A 48 9.77 -9.63 13.37
CA VAL A 48 10.57 -10.14 12.24
C VAL A 48 9.66 -10.63 11.12
N ARG A 49 8.57 -11.35 11.43
CA ARG A 49 7.57 -11.77 10.43
C ARG A 49 6.93 -10.58 9.73
N ARG A 50 6.49 -9.59 10.52
CA ARG A 50 5.89 -8.33 10.02
C ARG A 50 6.85 -7.59 9.09
N GLN A 51 8.09 -7.41 9.51
CA GLN A 51 9.11 -6.71 8.73
C GLN A 51 9.48 -7.47 7.45
N ALA A 52 9.53 -8.80 7.49
CA ALA A 52 9.75 -9.62 6.29
C ALA A 52 8.64 -9.41 5.25
N ALA A 53 7.38 -9.40 5.67
CA ALA A 53 6.26 -9.13 4.78
C ALA A 53 6.26 -7.69 4.22
N TRP A 54 6.53 -6.67 5.05
CA TRP A 54 6.68 -5.30 4.56
C TRP A 54 7.82 -5.16 3.56
N THR A 55 8.96 -5.79 3.83
CA THR A 55 10.11 -5.77 2.92
C THR A 55 9.76 -6.47 1.60
N ALA A 56 9.06 -7.61 1.64
CA ALA A 56 8.58 -8.30 0.45
C ALA A 56 7.61 -7.41 -0.38
N ALA A 57 6.72 -6.67 0.27
CA ALA A 57 5.77 -5.75 -0.36
C ALA A 57 6.47 -4.63 -1.14
N GLU A 58 7.52 -4.07 -0.55
CA GLU A 58 8.23 -2.92 -1.10
C GLU A 58 9.15 -3.28 -2.25
N LEU A 59 9.82 -4.42 -2.11
CA LEU A 59 10.66 -5.00 -3.14
C LEU A 59 9.84 -5.75 -4.19
N ARG A 60 8.51 -5.82 -4.04
CA ARG A 60 7.57 -6.52 -4.93
C ARG A 60 8.01 -7.97 -5.20
N GLN A 61 8.42 -8.67 -4.14
CA GLN A 61 8.87 -10.04 -4.19
C GLN A 61 7.67 -10.99 -4.30
N THR A 62 7.05 -11.04 -5.48
CA THR A 62 5.86 -11.87 -5.77
C THR A 62 6.10 -13.36 -5.52
N ALA A 63 7.35 -13.82 -5.63
CA ALA A 63 7.76 -15.19 -5.30
C ALA A 63 7.54 -15.58 -3.83
N ILE A 64 7.30 -14.62 -2.93
CA ILE A 64 6.98 -14.84 -1.51
C ILE A 64 5.46 -15.02 -1.29
N ALA A 65 4.62 -14.57 -2.23
CA ALA A 65 3.17 -14.56 -2.07
C ALA A 65 2.54 -15.91 -1.69
N PRO A 66 2.97 -17.06 -2.25
CA PRO A 66 2.42 -18.35 -1.81
C PRO A 66 2.57 -18.60 -0.31
N ARG A 67 3.71 -18.21 0.28
CA ARG A 67 3.96 -18.38 1.72
C ARG A 67 3.11 -17.44 2.57
N LEU A 68 2.89 -16.20 2.12
CA LEU A 68 1.99 -15.25 2.80
C LEU A 68 0.54 -15.76 2.82
N ILE A 69 0.07 -16.29 1.69
CA ILE A 69 -1.28 -16.87 1.56
C ILE A 69 -1.42 -18.09 2.46
N GLU A 70 -0.43 -18.99 2.44
CA GLU A 70 -0.42 -20.17 3.30
C GLU A 70 -0.48 -19.81 4.78
N GLN A 71 0.32 -18.83 5.24
CA GLN A 71 0.32 -18.42 6.65
C GLN A 71 -0.96 -17.66 7.05
N LEU A 72 -1.56 -16.88 6.15
CA LEU A 72 -2.90 -16.32 6.38
C LEU A 72 -3.95 -17.43 6.57
N ALA A 73 -3.93 -18.45 5.70
CA ALA A 73 -4.83 -19.60 5.82
C ALA A 73 -4.55 -20.45 7.08
N GLY A 74 -3.28 -20.56 7.47
CA GLY A 74 -2.82 -21.23 8.68
C GLY A 74 -3.09 -20.48 9.99
N ARG A 75 -3.84 -19.36 9.94
CA ARG A 75 -4.21 -18.53 11.08
C ARG A 75 -3.01 -17.98 11.85
N GLU A 76 -2.12 -17.27 11.16
CA GLU A 76 -1.13 -16.39 11.81
C GLU A 76 -1.77 -15.64 13.00
N PRO A 77 -1.31 -15.89 14.25
CA PRO A 77 -2.03 -15.44 15.44
C PRO A 77 -1.97 -13.93 15.63
N ASP A 78 -0.89 -13.28 15.19
CA ASP A 78 -0.70 -11.85 15.41
C ASP A 78 -1.46 -11.01 14.36
N GLU A 79 -2.32 -10.12 14.83
CA GLU A 79 -3.12 -9.24 13.97
C GLU A 79 -2.27 -8.33 13.10
N GLY A 80 -1.17 -7.78 13.65
CA GLY A 80 -0.28 -6.88 12.92
C GLY A 80 0.49 -7.61 11.83
N VAL A 81 0.85 -8.87 12.05
CA VAL A 81 1.46 -9.73 11.02
C VAL A 81 0.46 -10.05 9.92
N ARG A 82 -0.80 -10.40 10.27
CA ARG A 82 -1.85 -10.65 9.26
C ARG A 82 -2.11 -9.41 8.39
N GLU A 83 -2.19 -8.23 8.99
CA GLU A 83 -2.30 -6.97 8.24
C GLU A 83 -1.12 -6.78 7.27
N ALA A 84 0.11 -7.01 7.72
CA ALA A 84 1.29 -6.86 6.87
C ALA A 84 1.28 -7.84 5.69
N TYR A 85 0.74 -9.04 5.87
CA TYR A 85 0.63 -10.05 4.82
C TYR A 85 -0.41 -9.62 3.77
N VAL A 86 -1.58 -9.19 4.24
CA VAL A 86 -2.64 -8.62 3.38
C VAL A 86 -2.15 -7.39 2.62
N TYR A 87 -1.44 -6.49 3.31
CA TYR A 87 -0.83 -5.32 2.70
C TYR A 87 0.17 -5.73 1.61
N ALA A 88 1.03 -6.72 1.87
CA ALA A 88 2.03 -7.20 0.93
C ALA A 88 1.38 -7.75 -0.36
N LEU A 89 0.37 -8.60 -0.22
CA LEU A 89 -0.39 -9.13 -1.36
C LEU A 89 -1.06 -8.01 -2.17
N GLY A 90 -1.72 -7.06 -1.49
CA GLY A 90 -2.34 -5.91 -2.15
C GLY A 90 -1.34 -4.96 -2.82
N ARG A 91 -0.09 -4.90 -2.34
CA ARG A 91 0.99 -4.11 -2.96
C ARG A 91 1.57 -4.78 -4.19
N MET A 92 1.66 -6.10 -4.15
CA MET A 92 2.06 -6.92 -5.29
C MET A 92 1.02 -6.83 -6.41
N GLY A 93 -0.28 -6.88 -6.05
CA GLY A 93 -1.39 -6.55 -6.96
C GLY A 93 -1.60 -7.57 -8.07
N ASP A 94 -1.40 -8.85 -7.77
CA ASP A 94 -1.65 -9.95 -8.71
C ASP A 94 -3.11 -10.44 -8.56
N PRO A 95 -3.88 -10.54 -9.67
CA PRO A 95 -5.25 -11.07 -9.63
C PRO A 95 -5.36 -12.47 -9.02
N ALA A 96 -4.29 -13.29 -9.07
CA ALA A 96 -4.27 -14.62 -8.45
C ALA A 96 -4.47 -14.59 -6.93
N TYR A 97 -4.26 -13.43 -6.27
CA TYR A 97 -4.41 -13.30 -4.81
C TYR A 97 -5.84 -12.96 -4.39
N PHE A 98 -6.73 -12.66 -5.35
CA PHE A 98 -8.09 -12.18 -5.07
C PHE A 98 -8.91 -13.12 -4.18
N ASP A 99 -8.85 -14.43 -4.45
CA ASP A 99 -9.65 -15.42 -3.71
C ASP A 99 -9.14 -15.60 -2.27
N ALA A 100 -7.82 -15.55 -2.07
CA ALA A 100 -7.21 -15.55 -0.74
C ALA A 100 -7.60 -14.29 0.05
N LEU A 101 -7.52 -13.12 -0.56
CA LEU A 101 -7.94 -11.85 0.07
C LEU A 101 -9.45 -11.83 0.38
N THR A 102 -10.27 -12.42 -0.48
CA THR A 102 -11.72 -12.56 -0.25
C THR A 102 -12.04 -13.49 0.91
N THR A 103 -11.21 -14.52 1.13
CA THR A 103 -11.30 -15.38 2.32
C THR A 103 -10.99 -14.58 3.58
N VAL A 104 -9.94 -13.75 3.58
CA VAL A 104 -9.65 -12.84 4.71
C VAL A 104 -10.81 -11.87 4.98
N ILE A 105 -11.40 -11.27 3.94
CA ILE A 105 -12.58 -10.38 4.04
C ILE A 105 -13.77 -11.09 4.71
N ARG A 106 -13.90 -12.41 4.58
CA ARG A 106 -15.04 -13.15 5.15
C ARG A 106 -14.75 -13.67 6.56
N ASP A 107 -13.54 -14.16 6.77
CA ASP A 107 -13.26 -15.08 7.87
C ASP A 107 -12.28 -14.51 8.93
N ASP A 108 -11.60 -13.37 8.67
CA ASP A 108 -10.65 -12.82 9.67
C ASP A 108 -11.38 -12.24 10.89
N PRO A 109 -10.95 -12.59 12.11
CA PRO A 109 -11.59 -12.09 13.33
C PRO A 109 -11.40 -10.58 13.53
N SER A 110 -10.32 -9.98 13.01
CA SER A 110 -10.09 -8.53 13.14
C SER A 110 -10.78 -7.78 12.00
N GLY A 111 -11.71 -6.89 12.36
CA GLY A 111 -12.31 -5.96 11.42
C GLY A 111 -11.25 -5.08 10.72
N TYR A 112 -10.17 -4.71 11.41
CA TYR A 112 -9.09 -3.92 10.82
C TYR A 112 -8.37 -4.69 9.70
N VAL A 113 -8.09 -5.98 9.89
CA VAL A 113 -7.50 -6.84 8.86
C VAL A 113 -8.46 -7.04 7.68
N ARG A 114 -9.77 -7.24 7.94
CA ARG A 114 -10.79 -7.30 6.87
C ARG A 114 -10.86 -6.01 6.06
N CYS A 115 -10.80 -4.86 6.74
CA CYS A 115 -10.73 -3.53 6.11
C CYS A 115 -9.52 -3.41 5.18
N ALA A 116 -8.33 -3.82 5.62
CA ALA A 116 -7.13 -3.86 4.78
C ALA A 116 -7.30 -4.81 3.58
N ALA A 117 -7.97 -5.95 3.78
CA ALA A 117 -8.19 -6.96 2.76
C ALA A 117 -9.11 -6.47 1.63
N TRP A 118 -10.12 -5.66 1.92
CA TRP A 118 -10.93 -4.99 0.90
C TRP A 118 -10.09 -4.13 -0.05
N LEU A 119 -9.19 -3.30 0.49
CA LEU A 119 -8.31 -2.46 -0.32
C LEU A 119 -7.26 -3.29 -1.07
N ALA A 120 -6.75 -4.36 -0.46
CA ALA A 120 -5.84 -5.27 -1.12
C ALA A 120 -6.52 -5.99 -2.29
N ALA A 121 -7.75 -6.47 -2.12
CA ALA A 121 -8.54 -7.12 -3.17
C ALA A 121 -8.79 -6.14 -4.34
N ALA A 122 -9.15 -4.89 -4.03
CA ALA A 122 -9.34 -3.84 -5.04
C ALA A 122 -8.08 -3.58 -5.88
N ARG A 123 -6.88 -3.74 -5.30
CA ARG A 123 -5.60 -3.60 -6.01
C ARG A 123 -5.22 -4.85 -6.79
N ALA A 124 -5.57 -6.03 -6.28
CA ALA A 124 -5.31 -7.31 -6.92
C ALA A 124 -6.20 -7.48 -8.16
N ASP A 125 -7.49 -7.24 -8.03
CA ASP A 125 -8.45 -7.32 -9.14
C ASP A 125 -9.58 -6.28 -8.99
N PRO A 126 -9.39 -5.07 -9.55
CA PRO A 126 -10.40 -4.01 -9.51
C PRO A 126 -11.76 -4.42 -10.08
N GLN A 127 -11.79 -5.27 -11.12
CA GLN A 127 -13.03 -5.64 -11.81
C GLN A 127 -13.85 -6.60 -10.95
N ARG A 128 -13.23 -7.66 -10.42
CA ARG A 128 -13.89 -8.59 -9.50
C ARG A 128 -14.30 -7.91 -8.21
N THR A 129 -13.52 -6.96 -7.69
CA THR A 129 -13.93 -6.18 -6.52
C THR A 129 -15.17 -5.34 -6.80
N ARG A 130 -15.27 -4.64 -7.95
CA ARG A 130 -16.49 -3.90 -8.32
C ARG A 130 -17.71 -4.83 -8.40
N ALA A 131 -17.56 -5.98 -9.05
CA ALA A 131 -18.64 -6.97 -9.16
C ALA A 131 -19.11 -7.44 -7.78
N ARG A 132 -18.17 -7.73 -6.86
CA ARG A 132 -18.49 -8.10 -5.48
C ARG A 132 -19.22 -6.99 -4.74
N LEU A 133 -18.76 -5.74 -4.85
CA LEU A 133 -19.37 -4.58 -4.17
C LEU A 133 -20.78 -4.25 -4.68
N ALA A 134 -21.07 -4.55 -5.96
CA ALA A 134 -22.38 -4.31 -6.55
C ALA A 134 -23.49 -5.22 -5.96
N VAL A 135 -23.12 -6.41 -5.49
CA VAL A 135 -24.05 -7.39 -4.91
C VAL A 135 -23.89 -7.55 -3.39
N ALA A 136 -22.87 -6.95 -2.79
CA ALA A 136 -22.62 -7.05 -1.36
C ALA A 136 -23.63 -6.19 -0.58
N PRO A 137 -24.28 -6.76 0.45
CA PRO A 137 -25.10 -5.95 1.35
C PRO A 137 -24.22 -4.96 2.14
N PRO A 138 -24.78 -3.83 2.59
CA PRO A 138 -24.07 -2.91 3.46
C PRO A 138 -23.65 -3.64 4.74
N PRO A 139 -22.36 -3.65 5.10
CA PRO A 139 -21.88 -4.46 6.20
C PRO A 139 -22.27 -3.86 7.55
N THR A 140 -22.48 -4.73 8.53
CA THR A 140 -22.81 -4.32 9.91
C THR A 140 -21.57 -3.77 10.63
N ASP A 141 -20.41 -4.42 10.46
CA ASP A 141 -19.17 -4.00 11.10
C ASP A 141 -18.67 -2.67 10.48
N PRO A 142 -18.43 -1.63 11.31
CA PRO A 142 -17.89 -0.36 10.84
C PRO A 142 -16.57 -0.47 10.08
N TRP A 143 -15.71 -1.43 10.42
CA TRP A 143 -14.45 -1.65 9.70
C TRP A 143 -14.69 -2.16 8.28
N ASP A 144 -15.67 -3.05 8.09
CA ASP A 144 -16.03 -3.52 6.76
C ASP A 144 -16.67 -2.41 5.93
N ARG A 145 -17.40 -1.47 6.54
CA ARG A 145 -17.90 -0.27 5.84
C ARG A 145 -16.75 0.59 5.32
N ILE A 146 -15.75 0.87 6.17
CA ILE A 146 -14.53 1.59 5.76
C ILE A 146 -13.79 0.81 4.67
N GLY A 147 -13.68 -0.51 4.80
CA GLY A 147 -13.06 -1.38 3.81
C GLY A 147 -13.74 -1.31 2.44
N GLN A 148 -15.06 -1.50 2.40
CA GLN A 148 -15.84 -1.39 1.16
C GLN A 148 -15.74 0.02 0.56
N ALA A 149 -15.81 1.07 1.38
CA ALA A 149 -15.68 2.46 0.93
C ALA A 149 -14.30 2.73 0.30
N GLN A 150 -13.21 2.24 0.92
CA GLN A 150 -11.87 2.30 0.34
C GLN A 150 -11.77 1.52 -0.96
N ALA A 151 -12.39 0.34 -1.05
CA ALA A 151 -12.40 -0.48 -2.24
C ALA A 151 -13.18 0.20 -3.39
N ARG A 152 -14.32 0.84 -3.11
CA ARG A 152 -15.07 1.65 -4.08
C ARG A 152 -14.20 2.76 -4.65
N VAL A 153 -13.61 3.58 -3.78
CA VAL A 153 -12.75 4.70 -4.22
C VAL A 153 -11.53 4.20 -4.99
N ALA A 154 -10.87 3.12 -4.53
CA ALA A 154 -9.73 2.53 -5.22
C ALA A 154 -10.09 1.96 -6.60
N THR A 155 -11.35 1.57 -6.79
CA THR A 155 -11.89 1.14 -8.08
C THR A 155 -12.60 2.28 -8.84
N GLY A 156 -12.46 3.53 -8.40
CA GLY A 156 -12.98 4.71 -9.10
C GLY A 156 -14.46 5.03 -8.84
N ASP A 157 -15.12 4.29 -7.96
CA ASP A 157 -16.45 4.65 -7.46
C ASP A 157 -16.32 5.68 -6.32
N VAL A 158 -16.64 6.93 -6.63
CA VAL A 158 -16.54 8.07 -5.71
C VAL A 158 -17.58 8.02 -4.58
N SER A 159 -18.62 7.18 -4.66
CA SER A 159 -19.63 7.05 -3.60
C SER A 159 -19.01 6.59 -2.28
N GLY A 160 -17.85 5.91 -2.32
CA GLY A 160 -17.11 5.55 -1.11
C GLY A 160 -16.60 6.74 -0.30
N PHE A 161 -16.48 7.94 -0.88
CA PHE A 161 -16.05 9.11 -0.11
C PHE A 161 -17.04 9.51 0.97
N GLU A 162 -18.34 9.29 0.79
CA GLU A 162 -19.38 9.62 1.77
C GLU A 162 -19.12 8.90 3.10
N GLU A 163 -18.98 7.58 3.06
CA GLU A 163 -18.71 6.77 4.25
C GLU A 163 -17.34 7.11 4.87
N LEU A 164 -16.31 7.35 4.06
CA LEU A 164 -14.99 7.75 4.58
C LEU A 164 -15.05 9.11 5.29
N LEU A 165 -15.73 10.10 4.72
CA LEU A 165 -15.92 11.40 5.36
C LEU A 165 -16.75 11.27 6.63
N TYR A 166 -17.82 10.47 6.61
CA TYR A 166 -18.62 10.19 7.80
C TYR A 166 -17.77 9.60 8.95
N ARG A 167 -16.93 8.60 8.64
CA ARG A 167 -16.06 7.91 9.61
C ARG A 167 -14.89 8.74 10.09
N ALA A 168 -14.34 9.63 9.25
CA ALA A 168 -13.28 10.55 9.66
C ALA A 168 -13.75 11.55 10.74
N GLU A 169 -15.04 11.88 10.74
CA GLU A 169 -15.64 12.81 11.71
C GLU A 169 -16.23 12.08 12.93
N HIS A 170 -17.01 11.02 12.72
CA HIS A 170 -17.81 10.38 13.77
C HIS A 170 -17.22 9.05 14.27
N GLY A 171 -16.10 8.59 13.71
CA GLY A 171 -15.48 7.33 14.10
C GLY A 171 -14.75 7.41 15.44
N GLU A 172 -14.39 6.24 15.98
CA GLU A 172 -13.36 6.16 17.03
C GLU A 172 -11.97 6.43 16.45
N ALA A 173 -11.00 6.79 17.30
CA ALA A 173 -9.66 7.20 16.89
C ALA A 173 -9.00 6.31 15.81
N PRO A 174 -8.94 4.97 15.93
CA PRO A 174 -8.34 4.13 14.88
C PRO A 174 -9.10 4.19 13.55
N ARG A 175 -10.43 4.29 13.60
CA ARG A 175 -11.28 4.38 12.40
C ARG A 175 -11.16 5.75 11.73
N ARG A 176 -11.06 6.82 12.53
CA ARG A 176 -10.81 8.18 12.03
C ARG A 176 -9.47 8.27 11.32
N GLU A 177 -8.42 7.70 11.90
CA GLU A 177 -7.08 7.69 11.29
C GLU A 177 -7.08 6.97 9.94
N VAL A 178 -7.69 5.78 9.86
CA VAL A 178 -7.75 4.99 8.63
C VAL A 178 -8.58 5.70 7.55
N ALA A 179 -9.71 6.29 7.93
CA ALA A 179 -10.54 7.08 7.02
C ALA A 179 -9.81 8.33 6.53
N ALA A 180 -9.18 9.09 7.42
CA ALA A 180 -8.37 10.27 7.10
C ALA A 180 -7.21 9.91 6.15
N ARG A 181 -6.49 8.81 6.39
CA ARG A 181 -5.44 8.31 5.50
C ARG A 181 -5.97 7.98 4.11
N ALA A 182 -7.15 7.35 4.02
CA ALA A 182 -7.77 7.06 2.73
C ALA A 182 -8.18 8.36 1.99
N LEU A 183 -8.77 9.33 2.70
CA LEU A 183 -9.15 10.63 2.15
C LEU A 183 -7.93 11.43 1.70
N TYR A 184 -6.86 11.46 2.50
CA TYR A 184 -5.59 12.08 2.13
C TYR A 184 -5.04 11.50 0.82
N LYS A 185 -5.12 10.19 0.66
CA LYS A 185 -4.59 9.50 -0.52
C LYS A 185 -5.42 9.74 -1.78
N TRP A 186 -6.75 9.79 -1.65
CA TRP A 186 -7.65 9.71 -2.80
C TRP A 186 -8.51 10.97 -3.01
N LEU A 187 -9.01 11.56 -1.94
CA LEU A 187 -9.85 12.77 -2.02
C LEU A 187 -9.00 14.03 -2.20
N ARG A 188 -7.91 14.17 -1.44
CA ARG A 188 -7.05 15.36 -1.51
C ARG A 188 -6.59 15.66 -2.94
N PRO A 189 -5.99 14.73 -3.71
CA PRO A 189 -5.54 15.04 -5.07
C PRO A 189 -6.68 15.45 -6.00
N LEU A 190 -7.88 14.92 -5.79
CA LEU A 190 -9.07 15.24 -6.58
C LEU A 190 -9.55 16.67 -6.29
N LEU A 191 -9.62 17.04 -5.00
CA LEU A 191 -9.98 18.40 -4.60
C LEU A 191 -8.90 19.42 -4.97
N ASP A 192 -7.62 19.04 -4.88
CA ASP A 192 -6.49 19.89 -5.27
C ASP A 192 -6.52 20.19 -6.77
N ALA A 193 -6.77 19.17 -7.61
CA ALA A 193 -6.96 19.33 -9.05
C ALA A 193 -8.15 20.26 -9.41
N ALA A 194 -9.19 20.27 -8.58
CA ALA A 194 -10.33 21.16 -8.72
C ALA A 194 -10.11 22.56 -8.11
N GLY A 195 -8.97 22.83 -7.44
CA GLY A 195 -8.76 24.06 -6.67
C GLY A 195 -9.77 24.24 -5.54
N ARG A 196 -10.16 23.12 -4.90
CA ARG A 196 -11.18 23.05 -3.84
C ARG A 196 -10.65 22.52 -2.51
N TRP A 197 -9.38 22.11 -2.45
CA TRP A 197 -8.71 21.78 -1.19
C TRP A 197 -8.59 23.04 -0.31
N PRO A 198 -8.92 22.98 1.00
CA PRO A 198 -8.80 24.16 1.86
C PRO A 198 -7.34 24.59 1.99
N LEU A 199 -7.06 25.89 1.81
CA LEU A 199 -5.69 26.43 1.79
C LEU A 199 -4.98 26.24 3.15
N ASP A 200 -5.72 26.40 4.24
CA ASP A 200 -5.22 26.28 5.61
C ASP A 200 -5.44 24.87 6.21
N ALA A 201 -5.73 23.87 5.36
CA ALA A 201 -5.93 22.50 5.83
C ALA A 201 -4.65 21.93 6.44
N ASN A 202 -4.59 21.87 7.77
CA ASN A 202 -3.55 21.13 8.50
C ASN A 202 -3.86 19.62 8.49
N ALA A 203 -3.85 19.01 7.30
CA ALA A 203 -4.10 17.60 7.10
C ALA A 203 -2.79 16.87 6.77
N ARG A 204 -2.27 16.10 7.71
CA ARG A 204 -1.11 15.22 7.50
C ARG A 204 -1.56 13.79 7.24
N GLU A 205 -0.72 13.02 6.55
CA GLU A 205 -0.97 11.60 6.33
C GLU A 205 -0.82 10.83 7.64
N GLY A 206 -1.82 10.02 8.00
CA GLY A 206 -1.77 9.19 9.21
C GLY A 206 -2.08 9.91 10.51
N GLU A 207 -2.47 11.20 10.47
CA GLU A 207 -2.99 11.90 11.64
C GLU A 207 -4.53 11.89 11.63
N ILE A 208 -5.11 11.91 12.83
CA ILE A 208 -6.55 12.15 12.99
C ILE A 208 -6.82 13.62 12.64
N TRP A 209 -7.67 13.84 11.65
CA TRP A 209 -7.99 15.19 11.21
C TRP A 209 -8.91 15.90 12.21
N PRO A 210 -8.73 17.23 12.39
CA PRO A 210 -9.66 18.04 13.18
C PRO A 210 -11.09 17.93 12.67
N GLU A 211 -12.07 17.94 13.57
CA GLU A 211 -13.49 17.77 13.22
C GLU A 211 -13.99 18.89 12.30
N ALA A 212 -13.50 20.11 12.51
CA ALA A 212 -13.79 21.25 11.64
C ALA A 212 -13.36 21.00 10.18
N LEU A 213 -12.18 20.41 9.97
CA LEU A 213 -11.69 20.09 8.63
C LEU A 213 -12.55 18.99 7.98
N THR A 214 -12.91 17.94 8.72
CA THR A 214 -13.73 16.86 8.17
C THR A 214 -15.15 17.32 7.83
N ALA A 215 -15.74 18.19 8.66
CA ALA A 215 -17.05 18.77 8.42
C ALA A 215 -17.05 19.69 7.19
N GLU A 216 -16.03 20.54 7.07
CA GLU A 216 -15.83 21.41 5.90
C GLU A 216 -15.66 20.58 4.61
N LEU A 217 -14.83 19.54 4.64
CA LEU A 217 -14.63 18.66 3.49
C LEU A 217 -15.91 17.92 3.11
N ARG A 218 -16.74 17.51 4.08
CA ARG A 218 -18.04 16.89 3.80
C ARG A 218 -18.98 17.86 3.11
N GLN A 219 -19.09 19.09 3.61
CA GLN A 219 -19.94 20.11 2.99
C GLN A 219 -19.48 20.41 1.56
N ARG A 220 -18.19 20.66 1.35
CA ARG A 220 -17.61 20.91 0.01
C ARG A 220 -17.90 19.75 -0.94
N CYS A 221 -17.72 18.51 -0.48
CA CYS A 221 -17.97 17.33 -1.30
C CYS A 221 -19.46 17.16 -1.67
N ALA A 222 -20.38 17.59 -0.82
CA ALA A 222 -21.81 17.53 -1.10
C ALA A 222 -22.25 18.50 -2.20
N GLU A 223 -21.54 19.62 -2.35
CA GLU A 223 -21.82 20.66 -3.35
C GLU A 223 -21.10 20.41 -4.69
N LEU A 224 -20.18 19.45 -4.75
CA LEU A 224 -19.34 19.20 -5.93
C LEU A 224 -19.81 17.98 -6.72
N PRO A 225 -19.79 18.03 -8.07
CA PRO A 225 -20.03 16.85 -8.91
C PRO A 225 -18.77 15.96 -8.92
N LEU A 226 -18.48 15.31 -7.79
CA LEU A 226 -17.25 14.51 -7.60
C LEU A 226 -17.06 13.43 -8.67
N ALA A 227 -18.16 12.84 -9.16
CA ALA A 227 -18.11 11.83 -10.22
C ALA A 227 -17.61 12.42 -11.54
N GLN A 228 -18.04 13.64 -11.88
CA GLN A 228 -17.59 14.35 -13.08
C GLN A 228 -16.13 14.80 -12.93
N ILE A 229 -15.77 15.39 -11.78
CA ILE A 229 -14.39 15.77 -11.48
C ILE A 229 -13.47 14.55 -11.55
N ALA A 230 -13.88 13.42 -10.98
CA ALA A 230 -13.12 12.18 -11.06
C ALA A 230 -12.99 11.70 -12.51
N ALA A 231 -14.06 11.71 -13.30
CA ALA A 231 -14.00 11.32 -14.71
C ALA A 231 -13.03 12.20 -15.50
N ASP A 232 -13.11 13.51 -15.36
CA ASP A 232 -12.27 14.47 -16.08
C ASP A 232 -10.80 14.39 -15.64
N THR A 233 -10.56 14.25 -14.33
CA THR A 233 -9.20 14.14 -13.77
C THR A 233 -8.57 12.78 -14.07
N LEU A 234 -9.36 11.70 -14.13
CA LEU A 234 -8.90 10.33 -14.35
C LEU A 234 -8.84 9.92 -15.83
N GLN A 235 -9.41 10.68 -16.78
CA GLN A 235 -9.14 10.47 -18.21
C GLN A 235 -7.65 10.61 -18.55
N HIS A 236 -6.88 11.31 -17.72
CA HIS A 236 -5.41 11.40 -17.79
C HIS A 236 -4.68 10.46 -16.81
N ALA A 237 -5.41 9.54 -16.15
CA ALA A 237 -4.94 8.72 -15.04
C ALA A 237 -3.70 7.82 -15.31
N PRO A 238 -3.48 7.25 -16.51
CA PRO A 238 -2.34 6.35 -16.74
C PRO A 238 -0.98 6.99 -16.43
N ARG A 239 -0.84 8.31 -16.62
CA ARG A 239 0.36 9.08 -16.22
C ARG A 239 0.38 9.38 -14.71
N SER A 240 -0.78 9.61 -14.11
CA SER A 240 -0.92 9.99 -12.70
C SER A 240 -0.72 8.83 -11.72
N GLU A 241 -1.01 7.57 -12.08
CA GLU A 241 -0.77 6.42 -11.19
C GLU A 241 0.72 6.13 -11.04
N GLN A 242 1.48 6.21 -12.14
CA GLN A 242 2.93 6.07 -12.09
C GLN A 242 3.55 7.21 -11.27
N PHE A 243 3.07 8.43 -11.46
CA PHE A 243 3.48 9.58 -10.68
C PHE A 243 3.13 9.44 -9.18
N ARG A 244 1.88 9.10 -8.83
CA ARG A 244 1.46 8.83 -7.43
C ARG A 244 2.26 7.70 -6.79
N ARG A 245 2.55 6.62 -7.53
CA ARG A 245 3.41 5.52 -7.06
C ARG A 245 4.85 5.99 -6.83
N ASN A 246 5.38 6.84 -7.68
CA ASN A 246 6.75 7.36 -7.56
C ASN A 246 6.89 8.36 -6.42
N VAL A 247 5.95 9.29 -6.26
CA VAL A 247 5.89 10.23 -5.14
C VAL A 247 5.79 9.48 -3.82
N TRP A 248 4.90 8.49 -3.71
CA TRP A 248 4.79 7.66 -2.51
C TRP A 248 6.09 6.91 -2.17
N ARG A 249 6.80 6.38 -3.19
CA ARG A 249 8.12 5.74 -2.98
C ARG A 249 9.15 6.73 -2.45
N LEU A 250 9.18 7.94 -2.99
CA LEU A 250 10.11 9.00 -2.58
C LEU A 250 9.82 9.45 -1.14
N THR A 251 8.56 9.67 -0.79
CA THR A 251 8.16 10.07 0.58
C THR A 251 8.55 9.01 1.60
N ARG A 252 8.29 7.73 1.33
CA ARG A 252 8.63 6.63 2.25
C ARG A 252 10.13 6.35 2.32
N ALA A 253 10.84 6.47 1.20
CA ALA A 253 12.31 6.39 1.19
C ALA A 253 12.93 7.52 2.02
N ARG A 254 12.37 8.74 1.92
CA ARG A 254 12.77 9.87 2.75
C ARG A 254 12.54 9.62 4.24
N GLU A 255 11.35 9.12 4.62
CA GLU A 255 11.03 8.80 6.02
C GLU A 255 11.97 7.76 6.61
N ARG A 256 12.39 6.78 5.80
CA ARG A 256 13.36 5.77 6.21
C ARG A 256 14.78 6.29 6.32
N LEU A 257 15.20 7.11 5.37
CA LEU A 257 16.49 7.79 5.49
C LEU A 257 16.51 8.69 6.71
N ALA A 258 15.42 9.40 7.01
CA ALA A 258 15.29 10.16 8.24
C ALA A 258 15.37 9.25 9.47
N ALA A 259 14.64 8.13 9.50
CA ALA A 259 14.71 7.18 10.61
C ALA A 259 16.13 6.61 10.80
N VAL A 260 16.85 6.29 9.72
CA VAL A 260 18.23 5.76 9.79
C VAL A 260 19.24 6.84 10.19
N LEU A 261 19.13 8.05 9.64
CA LEU A 261 20.06 9.15 9.92
C LEU A 261 19.85 9.77 11.30
N PHE A 262 18.63 9.71 11.83
CA PHE A 262 18.28 10.34 13.10
C PHE A 262 18.00 9.33 14.24
N ALA A 263 18.10 8.02 14.00
CA ALA A 263 18.05 7.01 15.07
C ALA A 263 19.27 7.08 16.02
N ASP A 264 20.45 7.47 15.52
CA ASP A 264 21.67 7.56 16.33
C ASP A 264 21.79 8.89 17.12
N ALA A 265 20.93 9.87 16.86
CA ALA A 265 20.96 11.16 17.56
C ALA A 265 20.28 11.13 18.94
N GLY A 266 19.53 10.06 19.26
CA GLY A 266 18.78 9.94 20.52
C GLY A 266 19.41 9.02 21.58
N ALA A 267 20.45 8.26 21.25
CA ALA A 267 21.01 7.23 22.14
C ALA A 267 22.26 7.66 22.94
N ASN A 268 22.84 8.85 22.68
CA ASN A 268 24.06 9.33 23.34
C ASN A 268 23.84 10.53 24.29
N GLY A 269 22.60 10.82 24.68
CA GLY A 269 22.26 12.05 25.40
C GLY A 269 21.96 11.94 26.89
N ASN A 270 22.08 10.77 27.54
CA ASN A 270 21.81 10.65 28.98
C ASN A 270 22.68 9.57 29.64
N GLY A 271 23.79 9.99 30.28
CA GLY A 271 24.49 9.15 31.23
C GLY A 271 25.93 9.56 31.55
N VAL A 272 26.10 10.16 32.75
CA VAL A 272 27.31 10.18 33.61
C VAL A 272 28.39 11.24 33.24
N GLY A 273 28.87 12.12 34.11
CA GLY A 273 28.66 12.35 35.56
C GLY A 273 29.74 13.32 36.11
N HIS A 274 29.54 13.75 37.36
CA HIS A 274 30.50 14.41 38.29
C HIS A 274 31.11 15.76 37.81
N GLU A 275 30.83 16.90 38.44
CA GLU A 275 31.01 17.29 39.85
C GLU A 275 29.91 18.21 40.39
#